data_AF-A0A948ZXU4-F1
#
_entry.id   AF-A0A948ZXU4-F1
#
_cell.length_a   1.000
_cell.length_b   1.000
_cell.length_c   1.000
_cell.angle_alpha   90.00
_cell.angle_beta   90.00
_cell.angle_gamma   90.00
#
_symmetry.space_group_name_H-M   'P 1'
#
loop_
_entity.id
_entity.type
_entity.pdbx_description
1 polymer ?
#
loop_
_entity_poly.entity_id
_entity_poly.type
_entity_poly.pdbx_seq_one_letter_code
_entity_poly.pdbx_strand_id
1 'polypeptide(L)'
;MRHKKILSLFVLLTALFFNLQSHAEMRPVLKNRAGIPPFDILREILATGNRIKGTGAVPQQNSSAAPHITWLADADARVQPEFILTHPDQRVYTVRNLANQLGTSLGAIDYGVLYLHSPILLITGNTDSEAIRLFTGGYADLDQTIRRELDHLYLPLGYPAKDSKEEDREHERRLVEKNVDYQVRQAMERYSDRISNSRLVVVGSVLDIANYYGKGANQLIIININGETDGEKIKKMQLLRILNPKLLANIGRPAALDPKKH
;
A
#
# COMPACT_ATOMS: atom_id res chain seq x y z
N MET A 1 6.76 -42.59 -58.42
CA MET A 1 5.77 -42.16 -57.40
C MET A 1 5.88 -42.86 -56.02
N ARG A 2 7.05 -43.42 -55.64
CA ARG A 2 7.20 -44.21 -54.38
C ARG A 2 8.14 -43.60 -53.31
N HIS A 3 8.86 -42.51 -53.60
CA HIS A 3 9.81 -41.91 -52.65
C HIS A 3 9.24 -40.81 -51.73
N LYS A 4 8.10 -40.19 -52.07
CA LYS A 4 7.53 -39.11 -51.24
C LYS A 4 6.81 -39.61 -49.97
N LYS A 5 6.43 -40.89 -49.89
CA LYS A 5 5.71 -41.44 -48.72
C LYS A 5 6.64 -41.86 -47.57
N ILE A 6 7.89 -42.23 -47.85
CA ILE A 6 8.85 -42.68 -46.83
C ILE A 6 9.42 -41.48 -46.06
N LEU A 7 9.65 -40.35 -46.75
CA LEU A 7 10.12 -39.12 -46.11
C LEU A 7 9.10 -38.53 -45.14
N SER A 8 7.80 -38.66 -45.45
CA SER A 8 6.72 -38.17 -44.59
C SER A 8 6.55 -38.99 -43.30
N LEU A 9 6.93 -40.27 -43.30
CA LEU A 9 6.83 -41.12 -42.11
C LEU A 9 8.01 -40.89 -41.16
N PHE A 10 9.19 -40.59 -41.70
CA PHE A 10 10.38 -40.29 -40.90
C PHE A 10 10.26 -38.94 -40.17
N VAL A 11 9.68 -37.92 -40.81
CA VAL A 11 9.41 -36.61 -40.18
C VAL A 11 8.37 -36.72 -39.06
N LEU A 12 7.36 -37.60 -39.22
CA LEU A 12 6.35 -37.86 -38.20
C LEU A 12 6.93 -38.61 -36.98
N LEU A 13 7.85 -39.55 -37.20
CA LEU A 13 8.53 -40.25 -36.11
C LEU A 13 9.48 -39.32 -35.34
N THR A 14 10.20 -38.41 -36.00
CA THR A 14 11.06 -37.44 -35.29
C THR A 14 10.26 -36.46 -34.43
N ALA A 15 9.04 -36.11 -34.83
CA ALA A 15 8.16 -35.26 -34.02
C ALA A 15 7.63 -35.96 -32.76
N LEU A 16 7.59 -37.29 -32.73
CA LEU A 16 7.17 -38.08 -31.56
C LEU A 16 8.27 -38.22 -30.50
N PHE A 17 9.55 -38.11 -30.88
CA PHE A 17 10.69 -38.20 -29.94
C PHE A 17 11.21 -36.82 -29.45
N PHE A 18 10.73 -35.72 -30.02
CA PHE A 18 11.03 -34.35 -29.57
C PHE A 18 9.96 -33.74 -28.65
N ASN A 19 9.12 -34.55 -28.01
CA ASN A 19 8.53 -34.14 -26.74
C ASN A 19 9.63 -34.20 -25.67
N LEU A 20 10.53 -33.21 -25.70
CA LEU A 20 11.19 -32.77 -24.47
C LEU A 20 10.07 -32.65 -23.45
N GLN A 21 10.15 -33.41 -22.36
CA GLN A 21 9.35 -33.17 -21.19
C GLN A 21 9.63 -31.72 -20.75
N SER A 22 8.81 -30.80 -21.26
CA SER A 22 8.45 -29.60 -20.55
C SER A 22 7.74 -30.12 -19.30
N HIS A 23 8.53 -30.53 -18.31
CA HIS A 23 8.08 -30.50 -16.95
C HIS A 23 7.84 -29.02 -16.68
N ALA A 24 6.57 -28.61 -16.84
CA ALA A 24 6.10 -27.44 -16.13
C ALA A 24 6.47 -27.70 -14.66
N GLU A 25 7.55 -27.08 -14.18
CA GLU A 25 7.87 -27.06 -12.77
C GLU A 25 6.65 -26.44 -12.10
N MET A 26 5.79 -27.29 -11.54
CA MET A 26 4.76 -26.86 -10.62
C MET A 26 5.50 -26.36 -9.38
N ARG A 27 5.90 -25.08 -9.40
CA ARG A 27 6.29 -24.39 -8.19
C ARG A 27 5.14 -24.57 -7.21
N PRO A 28 5.41 -25.01 -5.97
CA PRO A 28 4.35 -25.13 -4.99
C PRO A 28 3.68 -23.75 -4.89
N VAL A 29 2.43 -23.66 -5.34
CA VAL A 29 1.54 -22.56 -4.97
C VAL A 29 1.63 -22.51 -3.46
N LEU A 30 2.08 -21.38 -2.90
CA LEU A 30 2.19 -21.18 -1.46
C LEU A 30 0.84 -21.57 -0.87
N LYS A 31 0.74 -22.80 -0.37
CA LYS A 31 -0.49 -23.36 0.21
C LYS A 31 -0.97 -22.34 1.23
N ASN A 32 -2.28 -22.06 1.24
CA ASN A 32 -2.98 -21.31 2.28
C ASN A 32 -2.47 -21.72 3.66
N ARG A 33 -1.44 -21.05 4.15
CA ARG A 33 -1.02 -21.15 5.54
C ARG A 33 -2.02 -20.32 6.31
N ALA A 34 -2.39 -20.76 7.51
CA ALA A 34 -2.95 -19.86 8.49
C ALA A 34 -1.86 -18.82 8.78
N GLY A 35 -1.82 -17.75 7.98
CA GLY A 35 -0.92 -16.63 8.15
C GLY A 35 -1.26 -15.91 9.45
N ILE A 36 -0.36 -15.04 9.89
CA ILE A 36 -0.62 -14.14 11.01
C ILE A 36 -1.92 -13.36 10.70
N PRO A 37 -2.95 -13.42 11.57
CA PRO A 37 -4.18 -12.69 11.37
C PRO A 37 -3.92 -11.18 11.18
N PRO A 38 -4.72 -10.47 10.34
CA PRO A 38 -4.56 -9.03 10.13
C PRO A 38 -4.49 -8.20 11.43
N PHE A 39 -5.23 -8.60 12.47
CA PHE A 39 -5.24 -7.87 13.74
C PHE A 39 -3.90 -7.90 14.48
N ASP A 40 -3.15 -9.00 14.39
CA ASP A 40 -1.84 -9.13 15.04
C ASP A 40 -0.82 -8.18 14.38
N ILE A 41 -0.92 -8.02 13.05
CA ILE A 41 -0.06 -7.12 12.28
C ILE A 41 -0.45 -5.66 12.55
N LEU A 42 -1.75 -5.34 12.59
CA LEU A 42 -2.23 -3.99 12.94
C LEU A 42 -1.79 -3.56 14.34
N ARG A 43 -1.79 -4.47 15.32
CA ARG A 43 -1.25 -4.22 16.65
C ARG A 43 0.21 -3.80 16.58
N GLU A 44 1.02 -4.48 15.77
CA GLU A 44 2.44 -4.17 15.63
C GLU A 44 2.67 -2.84 14.91
N ILE A 45 1.86 -2.52 13.89
CA ILE A 45 1.88 -1.22 13.22
C ILE A 45 1.63 -0.10 14.23
N LEU A 46 0.56 -0.22 15.01
CA LEU A 46 0.21 0.76 16.04
C LEU A 46 1.26 0.82 17.16
N ALA A 47 1.83 -0.32 17.57
CA ALA A 47 2.90 -0.35 18.56
C ALA A 47 4.19 0.32 18.06
N THR A 48 4.54 0.13 16.79
CA THR A 48 5.70 0.77 16.14
C THR A 48 5.50 2.27 16.07
N GLY A 49 4.32 2.75 15.66
CA GLY A 49 4.00 4.18 15.62
C GLY A 49 4.14 4.85 16.99
N ASN A 50 3.78 4.16 18.07
CA ASN A 50 3.84 4.71 19.44
C ASN A 50 5.23 4.60 20.12
N ARG A 51 6.26 4.07 19.45
CA ARG A 51 7.60 3.90 20.04
C ARG A 51 8.47 5.16 19.92
N ILE A 52 8.98 5.61 21.07
CA ILE A 52 10.24 6.36 21.17
C ILE A 52 11.37 5.37 20.84
N LYS A 53 12.27 5.72 19.90
CA LYS A 53 13.39 4.90 19.40
C LYS A 53 13.98 3.95 20.46
N GLY A 54 13.91 2.65 20.21
CA GLY A 54 14.60 1.62 20.99
C GLY A 54 15.31 0.65 20.06
N THR A 55 16.64 0.66 20.10
CA THR A 55 17.54 -0.22 19.35
C THR A 55 17.61 -1.58 20.04
N GLY A 56 16.83 -2.55 19.58
CA GLY A 56 16.93 -3.95 19.99
C GLY A 56 17.33 -4.83 18.81
N ALA A 57 18.36 -5.65 18.98
CA ALA A 57 18.80 -6.62 17.98
C ALA A 57 17.75 -7.74 17.79
N VAL A 58 17.63 -8.23 16.56
CA VAL A 58 16.64 -9.24 16.15
C VAL A 58 17.32 -10.59 15.94
N PRO A 59 16.75 -11.69 16.45
CA PRO A 59 17.14 -13.02 16.02
C PRO A 59 16.67 -13.26 14.58
N GLN A 60 17.61 -13.64 13.71
CA GLN A 60 17.42 -13.94 12.30
C GLN A 60 16.32 -15.02 12.13
N GLN A 61 15.14 -14.64 11.61
CA GLN A 61 14.08 -15.60 11.26
C GLN A 61 14.36 -16.21 9.87
N ASN A 62 14.18 -17.53 9.76
CA ASN A 62 14.45 -18.31 8.56
C ASN A 62 13.60 -17.88 7.35
N SER A 63 14.23 -17.91 6.18
CA SER A 63 13.99 -17.16 4.94
C SER A 63 12.88 -17.66 4.01
N SER A 64 11.68 -17.97 4.51
CA SER A 64 10.59 -18.51 3.66
C SER A 64 9.19 -17.98 3.97
N ALA A 65 9.02 -16.96 4.80
CA ALA A 65 7.70 -16.41 5.11
C ALA A 65 7.24 -15.43 4.01
N ALA A 66 5.98 -15.57 3.57
CA ALA A 66 5.34 -14.56 2.71
C ALA A 66 5.12 -13.26 3.50
N PRO A 67 5.27 -12.09 2.86
CA PRO A 67 5.13 -10.79 3.53
C PRO A 67 3.74 -10.61 4.13
N HIS A 68 3.69 -10.02 5.31
CA HIS A 68 2.46 -9.70 6.03
C HIS A 68 1.74 -8.48 5.45
N ILE A 69 2.52 -7.56 4.88
CA ILE A 69 2.03 -6.29 4.38
C ILE A 69 2.48 -6.15 2.94
N THR A 70 1.53 -5.90 2.03
CA THR A 70 1.81 -5.20 0.78
C THR A 70 1.66 -3.72 1.08
N TRP A 71 2.74 -2.96 0.94
CA TRP A 71 2.77 -1.55 1.29
C TRP A 71 2.90 -0.70 0.03
N LEU A 72 1.91 0.16 -0.21
CA LEU A 72 1.93 1.21 -1.22
C LEU A 72 2.23 2.54 -0.54
N ALA A 73 3.33 3.20 -0.92
CA ALA A 73 3.77 4.46 -0.33
C ALA A 73 4.23 5.48 -1.37
N ASP A 74 4.40 6.73 -0.94
CA ASP A 74 5.07 7.75 -1.75
C ASP A 74 6.55 7.37 -2.00
N ALA A 75 7.10 7.79 -3.15
CA ALA A 75 8.52 7.68 -3.48
C ALA A 75 9.43 8.65 -2.69
N ASP A 76 8.86 9.56 -1.89
CA ASP A 76 9.58 10.49 -1.01
C ASP A 76 10.66 9.79 -0.14
N ALA A 77 11.92 10.20 -0.26
CA ALA A 77 13.06 9.56 0.41
C ALA A 77 12.94 9.49 1.95
N ARG A 78 12.06 10.29 2.58
CA ARG A 78 11.81 10.28 4.03
C ARG A 78 10.81 9.20 4.45
N VAL A 79 10.02 8.67 3.52
CA VAL A 79 9.04 7.60 3.77
C VAL A 79 9.75 6.25 3.74
N GLN A 80 9.91 5.65 4.92
CA GLN A 80 10.70 4.43 5.14
C GLN A 80 9.89 3.35 5.88
N PRO A 81 10.12 2.05 5.60
CA PRO A 81 9.31 0.95 6.14
C PRO A 81 9.43 0.78 7.66
N GLU A 82 10.46 1.33 8.29
CA GLU A 82 10.70 1.29 9.74
C GLU A 82 9.65 2.09 10.52
N PHE A 83 8.92 3.00 9.87
CA PHE A 83 7.76 3.67 10.47
C PHE A 83 6.54 2.74 10.60
N ILE A 84 6.56 1.58 9.94
CA ILE A 84 5.46 0.61 9.95
C ILE A 84 5.75 -0.52 10.91
N LEU A 85 6.90 -1.18 10.77
CA LEU A 85 7.33 -2.29 11.63
C LEU A 85 8.74 -2.02 12.13
N THR A 86 9.03 -2.41 13.37
CA THR A 86 10.40 -2.31 13.91
C THR A 86 11.38 -3.17 13.10
N HIS A 87 10.90 -4.28 12.53
CA HIS A 87 11.68 -5.23 11.74
C HIS A 87 10.94 -5.52 10.43
N PRO A 88 11.10 -4.66 9.42
CA PRO A 88 10.33 -4.74 8.17
C PRO A 88 10.85 -5.82 7.20
N ASP A 89 12.11 -6.24 7.36
CA ASP A 89 12.77 -7.19 6.46
C ASP A 89 11.96 -8.46 6.24
N GLN A 90 11.73 -8.81 4.97
CA GLN A 90 10.95 -9.97 4.52
C GLN A 90 9.46 -9.98 4.96
N ARG A 91 9.01 -8.96 5.71
CA ARG A 91 7.64 -8.85 6.24
C ARG A 91 6.81 -7.79 5.54
N VAL A 92 7.47 -6.80 4.93
CA VAL A 92 6.85 -5.75 4.11
C VAL A 92 7.28 -5.91 2.66
N TYR A 93 6.33 -6.16 1.77
CA TYR A 93 6.52 -6.07 0.34
C TYR A 93 6.20 -4.64 -0.13
N THR A 94 7.24 -3.91 -0.51
CA THR A 94 7.18 -2.47 -0.71
C THR A 94 6.97 -2.12 -2.18
N VAL A 95 5.99 -1.27 -2.44
CA VAL A 95 5.71 -0.64 -3.74
C VAL A 95 5.64 0.87 -3.51
N ARG A 96 6.38 1.64 -4.30
CA ARG A 96 6.49 3.09 -4.12
C ARG A 96 6.38 3.82 -5.46
N ASN A 97 5.62 4.90 -5.48
CA ASN A 97 5.42 5.77 -6.65
C ASN A 97 4.99 7.17 -6.21
N LEU A 98 4.89 8.12 -7.13
CA LEU A 98 4.53 9.51 -6.79
C LEU A 98 3.11 9.56 -6.21
N ALA A 99 2.96 10.11 -5.00
CA ALA A 99 1.69 10.23 -4.30
C ALA A 99 0.93 8.89 -4.12
N ASN A 100 1.64 7.78 -3.90
CA ASN A 100 1.09 6.50 -3.42
C ASN A 100 -0.14 6.00 -4.21
N GLN A 101 -0.07 6.06 -5.53
CA GLN A 101 -1.18 5.80 -6.44
C GLN A 101 -1.31 4.31 -6.79
N LEU A 102 -2.49 3.72 -6.58
CA LEU A 102 -2.73 2.29 -6.83
C LEU A 102 -2.60 1.97 -8.34
N GLY A 103 -3.20 2.83 -9.17
CA GLY A 103 -3.34 2.60 -10.62
C GLY A 103 -2.02 2.50 -11.38
N THR A 104 -1.00 3.25 -10.97
CA THR A 104 0.30 3.32 -11.65
C THR A 104 1.23 2.15 -11.30
N SER A 105 0.86 1.30 -10.34
CA SER A 105 1.70 0.16 -9.91
C SER A 105 0.90 -1.14 -9.68
N LEU A 106 -0.26 -1.28 -10.34
CA LEU A 106 -1.18 -2.41 -10.16
C LEU A 106 -0.51 -3.78 -10.24
N GLY A 107 0.38 -4.01 -11.20
CA GLY A 107 1.04 -5.32 -11.37
C GLY A 107 1.86 -5.73 -10.14
N ALA A 108 2.59 -4.80 -9.52
CA ALA A 108 3.34 -5.07 -8.31
C ALA A 108 2.41 -5.27 -7.10
N ILE A 109 1.37 -4.46 -6.97
CA ILE A 109 0.42 -4.55 -5.85
C ILE A 109 -0.39 -5.86 -5.93
N ASP A 110 -0.83 -6.25 -7.13
CA ASP A 110 -1.48 -7.55 -7.37
C ASP A 110 -0.56 -8.70 -7.03
N TYR A 111 0.73 -8.60 -7.33
CA TYR A 111 1.69 -9.61 -6.92
C TYR A 111 1.69 -9.77 -5.39
N GLY A 112 1.78 -8.67 -4.63
CA GLY A 112 1.71 -8.71 -3.18
C GLY A 112 0.39 -9.27 -2.61
N VAL A 113 -0.75 -8.77 -3.11
CA VAL A 113 -2.07 -9.11 -2.57
C VAL A 113 -2.58 -10.47 -3.07
N LEU A 114 -2.47 -10.73 -4.37
CA LEU A 114 -3.06 -11.90 -5.02
C LEU A 114 -2.10 -13.08 -5.08
N TYR A 115 -0.79 -12.88 -5.22
CA TYR A 115 0.19 -13.98 -5.33
C TYR A 115 0.92 -14.27 -4.01
N LEU A 116 1.39 -13.23 -3.31
CA LEU A 116 2.03 -13.40 -1.99
C LEU A 116 1.00 -13.53 -0.87
N HIS A 117 -0.27 -13.23 -1.15
CA HIS A 117 -1.39 -13.35 -0.21
C HIS A 117 -1.19 -12.53 1.08
N SER A 118 -0.55 -11.36 0.98
CA SER A 118 -0.42 -10.48 2.13
C SER A 118 -1.79 -10.18 2.75
N PRO A 119 -1.99 -10.41 4.07
CA PRO A 119 -3.26 -10.16 4.74
C PRO A 119 -3.58 -8.67 4.93
N ILE A 120 -2.60 -7.78 4.75
CA ILE A 120 -2.79 -6.33 4.79
C ILE A 120 -2.29 -5.70 3.50
N LEU A 121 -3.12 -4.84 2.92
CA LEU A 121 -2.71 -3.82 1.97
C LEU A 121 -2.70 -2.48 2.71
N LEU A 122 -1.50 -1.96 2.99
CA LEU A 122 -1.31 -0.67 3.63
C LEU A 122 -1.05 0.38 2.54
N ILE A 123 -1.86 1.41 2.48
CA ILE A 123 -1.73 2.54 1.56
C ILE A 123 -1.40 3.77 2.39
N THR A 124 -0.21 4.34 2.19
CA THR A 124 0.33 5.41 3.02
C THR A 124 0.64 6.64 2.19
N GLY A 125 -0.08 7.73 2.45
CA GLY A 125 0.35 9.06 2.06
C GLY A 125 1.28 9.68 3.11
N ASN A 126 1.83 10.84 2.84
CA ASN A 126 2.60 11.60 3.82
C ASN A 126 2.21 13.07 3.77
N THR A 127 2.28 13.73 4.93
CA THR A 127 2.29 15.19 4.98
C THR A 127 3.58 15.71 4.34
N ASP A 128 3.57 16.95 3.89
CA ASP A 128 4.68 17.57 3.20
C ASP A 128 5.03 16.82 1.90
N SER A 129 3.99 16.41 1.15
CA SER A 129 4.13 15.62 -0.09
C SER A 129 4.42 16.52 -1.28
N GLU A 130 5.64 16.38 -1.81
CA GLU A 130 6.07 17.14 -2.98
C GLU A 130 5.24 16.81 -4.23
N ALA A 131 4.84 15.54 -4.41
CA ALA A 131 4.02 15.14 -5.55
C ALA A 131 2.64 15.82 -5.53
N ILE A 132 2.01 15.94 -4.35
CA ILE A 132 0.74 16.67 -4.22
C ILE A 132 0.94 18.16 -4.45
N ARG A 133 2.02 18.77 -3.92
CA ARG A 133 2.33 20.18 -4.17
C ARG A 133 2.59 20.49 -5.62
N LEU A 134 3.36 19.67 -6.32
CA LEU A 134 3.59 19.81 -7.76
C LEU A 134 2.27 19.71 -8.52
N PHE A 135 1.42 18.75 -8.15
CA PHE A 135 0.10 18.61 -8.76
C PHE A 135 -0.76 19.87 -8.58
N THR A 136 -0.83 20.43 -7.36
CA THR A 136 -1.67 21.59 -7.07
C THR A 136 -1.07 22.92 -7.55
N GLY A 137 0.25 23.07 -7.51
CA GLY A 137 0.97 24.26 -7.94
C GLY A 137 1.14 24.35 -9.45
N GLY A 138 0.92 23.24 -10.16
CA GLY A 138 1.12 23.13 -11.60
C GLY A 138 2.47 22.48 -11.94
N TYR A 139 2.43 21.56 -12.88
CA TYR A 139 3.55 20.68 -13.23
C TYR A 139 3.76 20.59 -14.74
N ALA A 140 3.32 21.59 -15.49
CA ALA A 140 3.38 21.62 -16.96
C ALA A 140 4.82 21.60 -17.49
N ASP A 141 5.77 22.15 -16.73
CA ASP A 141 7.18 22.26 -17.10
C ASP A 141 7.99 20.98 -16.78
N LEU A 142 7.37 19.98 -16.15
CA LEU A 142 8.04 18.71 -15.84
C LEU A 142 8.14 17.79 -17.07
N ASP A 143 9.06 16.83 -17.00
CA ASP A 143 9.21 15.77 -18.00
C ASP A 143 7.89 15.02 -18.24
N GLN A 144 7.67 14.60 -19.49
CA GLN A 144 6.41 13.96 -19.90
C GLN A 144 6.07 12.72 -19.06
N THR A 145 7.06 11.95 -18.64
CA THR A 145 6.86 10.76 -17.80
C THR A 145 6.33 11.12 -16.42
N ILE A 146 6.90 12.15 -15.78
CA ILE A 146 6.46 12.65 -14.48
C ILE A 146 5.05 13.24 -14.60
N ARG A 147 4.79 14.03 -15.65
CA ARG A 147 3.46 14.60 -15.89
C ARG A 147 2.38 13.53 -16.00
N ARG A 148 2.63 12.48 -16.79
CA ARG A 148 1.69 11.35 -16.91
C ARG A 148 1.40 10.66 -15.59
N GLU A 149 2.39 10.57 -14.71
CA GLU A 149 2.21 9.98 -13.39
C GLU A 149 1.36 10.88 -12.48
N LEU A 150 1.56 12.20 -12.54
CA LEU A 150 0.76 13.19 -11.81
C LEU A 150 -0.66 13.38 -12.37
N ASP A 151 -0.89 13.17 -13.67
CA ASP A 151 -2.22 13.28 -14.30
C ASP A 151 -3.26 12.37 -13.61
N HIS A 152 -2.83 11.22 -13.08
CA HIS A 152 -3.74 10.32 -12.37
C HIS A 152 -4.32 10.92 -11.08
N LEU A 153 -3.68 11.96 -10.50
CA LEU A 153 -4.17 12.65 -9.30
C LEU A 153 -5.40 13.54 -9.57
N TYR A 154 -5.75 13.80 -10.84
CA TYR A 154 -7.03 14.44 -11.16
C TYR A 154 -8.24 13.64 -10.65
N LEU A 155 -8.11 12.31 -10.56
CA LEU A 155 -9.19 11.43 -10.08
C LEU A 155 -9.49 11.63 -8.58
N PRO A 156 -8.50 11.56 -7.67
CA PRO A 156 -8.72 11.87 -6.26
C PRO A 156 -8.89 13.36 -5.97
N LEU A 157 -8.10 14.23 -6.57
CA LEU A 157 -7.96 15.62 -6.12
C LEU A 157 -8.85 16.60 -6.90
N GLY A 158 -9.23 16.26 -8.14
CA GLY A 158 -9.87 17.17 -9.06
C GLY A 158 -8.86 18.12 -9.72
N TYR A 159 -9.35 19.07 -10.52
CA TYR A 159 -8.47 20.08 -11.12
C TYR A 159 -8.00 21.07 -10.05
N PRO A 160 -6.69 21.42 -10.01
CA PRO A 160 -6.19 22.47 -9.14
C PRO A 160 -6.93 23.78 -9.39
N ALA A 161 -7.39 24.44 -8.33
CA ALA A 161 -7.93 25.79 -8.45
C ALA A 161 -6.77 26.74 -8.81
N LYS A 162 -6.97 27.61 -9.82
CA LYS A 162 -5.91 28.48 -10.36
C LYS A 162 -5.37 29.56 -9.41
N ASP A 163 -5.92 29.70 -8.20
CA ASP A 163 -5.66 30.88 -7.35
C ASP A 163 -5.34 30.59 -5.86
N SER A 164 -5.13 29.34 -5.44
CA SER A 164 -4.70 29.09 -4.05
C SER A 164 -3.19 29.26 -3.91
N LYS A 165 -2.73 30.51 -3.75
CA LYS A 165 -1.33 30.85 -3.42
C LYS A 165 -0.94 30.55 -1.97
N GLU A 166 -1.82 29.94 -1.19
CA GLU A 166 -1.59 29.74 0.23
C GLU A 166 -1.26 28.27 0.49
N GLU A 167 -0.02 28.04 0.96
CA GLU A 167 0.45 26.79 1.57
C GLU A 167 -0.26 26.58 2.92
N ASP A 168 -1.58 26.42 2.86
CA ASP A 168 -2.37 26.05 4.03
C ASP A 168 -2.09 24.57 4.34
N ARG A 169 -1.39 24.32 5.45
CA ARG A 169 -1.08 22.98 5.97
C ARG A 169 -2.34 22.13 6.08
N GLU A 170 -3.45 22.76 6.46
CA GLU A 170 -4.74 22.10 6.64
C GLU A 170 -5.37 21.77 5.28
N HIS A 171 -5.15 22.58 4.24
CA HIS A 171 -5.48 22.24 2.86
C HIS A 171 -4.64 21.08 2.32
N GLU A 172 -3.31 21.12 2.46
CA GLU A 172 -2.43 20.03 2.00
C GLU A 172 -2.79 18.71 2.69
N ARG A 173 -2.98 18.73 4.03
CA ARG A 173 -3.41 17.57 4.81
C ARG A 173 -4.70 16.96 4.24
N ARG A 174 -5.72 17.78 3.94
CA ARG A 174 -6.97 17.29 3.35
C ARG A 174 -6.78 16.66 1.98
N LEU A 175 -5.88 17.18 1.15
CA LEU A 175 -5.58 16.59 -0.15
C LEU A 175 -4.89 15.22 -0.01
N VAL A 176 -3.93 15.11 0.92
CA VAL A 176 -3.29 13.83 1.26
C VAL A 176 -4.35 12.81 1.70
N GLU A 177 -5.23 13.19 2.63
CA GLU A 177 -6.30 12.32 3.13
C GLU A 177 -7.27 11.89 2.02
N LYS A 178 -7.68 12.84 1.17
CA LYS A 178 -8.56 12.59 0.04
C LYS A 178 -7.94 11.63 -0.96
N ASN A 179 -6.64 11.77 -1.25
CA ASN A 179 -5.91 10.83 -2.08
C ASN A 179 -5.91 9.43 -1.45
N VAL A 180 -5.49 9.29 -0.19
CA VAL A 180 -5.46 8.01 0.51
C VAL A 180 -6.83 7.32 0.49
N ASP A 181 -7.92 8.04 0.82
CA ASP A 181 -9.28 7.50 0.79
C ASP A 181 -9.69 7.01 -0.60
N TYR A 182 -9.34 7.76 -1.65
CA TYR A 182 -9.58 7.36 -3.03
C TYR A 182 -8.85 6.06 -3.35
N GLN A 183 -7.57 5.95 -3.02
CA GLN A 183 -6.78 4.74 -3.28
C GLN A 183 -7.32 3.53 -2.51
N VAL A 184 -7.75 3.72 -1.25
CA VAL A 184 -8.40 2.68 -0.45
C VAL A 184 -9.69 2.21 -1.12
N ARG A 185 -10.54 3.12 -1.58
CA ARG A 185 -11.78 2.78 -2.29
C ARG A 185 -11.49 1.96 -3.56
N GLN A 186 -10.51 2.37 -4.36
CA GLN A 186 -10.10 1.62 -5.55
C GLN A 186 -9.58 0.21 -5.21
N ALA A 187 -8.80 0.08 -4.13
CA ALA A 187 -8.33 -1.21 -3.64
C ALA A 187 -9.48 -2.09 -3.14
N MET A 188 -10.47 -1.52 -2.47
CA MET A 188 -11.66 -2.25 -2.02
C MET A 188 -12.49 -2.80 -3.17
N GLU A 189 -12.70 -1.99 -4.22
CA GLU A 189 -13.38 -2.42 -5.44
C GLU A 189 -12.63 -3.59 -6.08
N ARG A 190 -11.30 -3.45 -6.23
CA ARG A 190 -10.44 -4.44 -6.88
C ARG A 190 -10.30 -5.76 -6.12
N TYR A 191 -10.18 -5.70 -4.79
CA TYR A 191 -9.91 -6.86 -3.95
C TYR A 191 -11.11 -7.29 -3.09
N SER A 192 -12.31 -6.90 -3.52
CA SER A 192 -13.59 -7.14 -2.84
C SER A 192 -13.77 -8.60 -2.40
N ASP A 193 -13.44 -9.57 -3.25
CA ASP A 193 -13.50 -11.00 -2.92
C ASP A 193 -12.60 -11.39 -1.75
N ARG A 194 -11.39 -10.84 -1.65
CA ARG A 194 -10.50 -11.16 -0.51
C ARG A 194 -10.97 -10.48 0.76
N ILE A 195 -11.51 -9.27 0.66
CA ILE A 195 -12.02 -8.50 1.79
C ILE A 195 -13.28 -9.16 2.37
N SER A 196 -14.24 -9.52 1.52
CA SER A 196 -15.49 -10.18 1.93
C SER A 196 -15.23 -11.54 2.60
N ASN A 197 -14.21 -12.27 2.14
CA ASN A 197 -13.76 -13.52 2.74
C ASN A 197 -12.81 -13.33 3.95
N SER A 198 -12.66 -12.11 4.48
CA SER A 198 -11.79 -11.80 5.62
C SER A 198 -10.31 -12.20 5.43
N ARG A 199 -9.84 -12.24 4.17
CA ARG A 199 -8.46 -12.60 3.79
C ARG A 199 -7.56 -11.39 3.50
N LEU A 200 -8.13 -10.19 3.47
CA LEU A 200 -7.42 -8.94 3.25
C LEU A 200 -8.09 -7.84 4.06
N VAL A 201 -7.28 -7.01 4.71
CA VAL A 201 -7.69 -5.71 5.24
C VAL A 201 -6.95 -4.63 4.47
N VAL A 202 -7.69 -3.67 3.94
CA VAL A 202 -7.13 -2.47 3.30
C VAL A 202 -7.10 -1.35 4.34
N VAL A 203 -5.91 -0.78 4.55
CA VAL A 203 -5.66 0.24 5.57
C VAL A 203 -5.13 1.49 4.87
N GLY A 204 -5.81 2.61 5.04
CA GLY A 204 -5.30 3.93 4.66
C GLY A 204 -4.65 4.62 5.85
N SER A 205 -3.42 5.09 5.66
CA SER A 205 -2.65 5.82 6.67
C SER A 205 -1.96 7.06 6.09
N VAL A 206 -1.55 7.94 7.00
CA VAL A 206 -0.71 9.10 6.70
C VAL A 206 0.52 9.06 7.59
N LEU A 207 1.70 9.09 7.00
CA LEU A 207 2.94 9.37 7.73
C LEU A 207 3.06 10.88 7.95
N ASP A 208 2.86 11.31 9.19
CA ASP A 208 2.85 12.71 9.58
C ASP A 208 4.27 13.25 9.81
N ILE A 209 5.04 13.39 8.73
CA ILE A 209 6.42 13.92 8.74
C ILE A 209 6.47 15.34 9.34
N ALA A 210 5.49 16.17 9.02
CA ALA A 210 5.49 17.60 9.36
C ALA A 210 4.64 17.94 10.60
N ASN A 211 4.15 16.93 11.33
CA ASN A 211 3.34 17.06 12.54
C ASN A 211 2.02 17.85 12.33
N TYR A 212 1.38 17.69 11.17
CA TYR A 212 0.09 18.33 10.88
C TYR A 212 -1.07 17.72 11.71
N TYR A 213 -0.88 16.54 12.30
CA TYR A 213 -1.87 15.90 13.19
C TYR A 213 -1.64 16.25 14.67
N GLY A 214 -0.54 16.95 15.02
CA GLY A 214 -0.25 17.39 16.38
C GLY A 214 0.13 16.27 17.35
N LYS A 215 0.52 15.09 16.85
CA LYS A 215 0.86 13.89 17.66
C LYS A 215 2.38 13.64 17.75
N GLY A 216 3.18 14.55 17.21
CA GLY A 216 4.62 14.41 17.04
C GLY A 216 4.98 14.12 15.58
N ALA A 217 6.19 14.51 15.17
CA ALA A 217 6.68 14.24 13.83
C ALA A 217 6.93 12.75 13.58
N ASN A 218 6.77 12.32 12.33
CA ASN A 218 6.98 10.97 11.83
C ASN A 218 6.05 9.92 12.48
N GLN A 219 4.84 10.33 12.86
CA GLN A 219 3.83 9.42 13.38
C GLN A 219 3.02 8.83 12.23
N LEU A 220 2.87 7.50 12.20
CA LEU A 220 1.96 6.85 11.25
C LEU A 220 0.54 6.88 11.81
N ILE A 221 -0.36 7.62 11.16
CA ILE A 221 -1.75 7.80 11.57
C ILE A 221 -2.66 6.96 10.67
N ILE A 222 -3.44 6.06 11.26
CA ILE A 222 -4.48 5.32 10.51
C ILE A 222 -5.72 6.21 10.39
N ILE A 223 -6.15 6.46 9.16
CA ILE A 223 -7.31 7.30 8.86
C ILE A 223 -8.46 6.55 8.20
N ASN A 224 -8.20 5.33 7.69
CA ASN A 224 -9.18 4.53 6.96
C ASN A 224 -8.92 3.03 7.16
N ILE A 225 -9.95 2.25 7.46
CA ILE A 225 -9.90 0.78 7.40
C ILE A 225 -11.11 0.28 6.63
N ASN A 226 -10.86 -0.40 5.51
CA ASN A 226 -11.90 -0.93 4.62
C ASN A 226 -13.02 0.09 4.33
N GLY A 227 -12.65 1.35 4.09
CA GLY A 227 -13.57 2.42 3.71
C GLY A 227 -14.23 3.15 4.88
N GLU A 228 -14.13 2.64 6.12
CA GLU A 228 -14.55 3.39 7.30
C GLU A 228 -13.49 4.44 7.63
N THR A 229 -13.92 5.68 7.81
CA THR A 229 -13.03 6.83 8.03
C THR A 229 -13.33 7.61 9.31
N ASP A 230 -14.43 7.28 9.99
CA ASP A 230 -14.71 7.78 11.32
C ASP A 230 -13.76 7.11 12.32
N GLY A 231 -12.85 7.90 12.89
CA GLY A 231 -11.84 7.40 13.82
C GLY A 231 -12.44 6.69 15.04
N GLU A 232 -13.60 7.11 15.53
CA GLU A 232 -14.26 6.46 16.68
C GLU A 232 -14.89 5.12 16.29
N LYS A 233 -15.42 5.01 15.07
CA LYS A 233 -15.88 3.72 14.54
C LYS A 233 -14.72 2.78 14.28
N ILE A 234 -13.61 3.26 13.71
CA ILE A 234 -12.40 2.47 13.50
C ILE A 234 -11.92 1.89 14.83
N LYS A 235 -11.74 2.73 15.87
CA LYS A 235 -11.28 2.29 17.21
C LYS A 235 -12.16 1.20 17.84
N LYS A 236 -13.45 1.17 17.50
CA LYS A 236 -14.44 0.20 18.03
C LYS A 236 -14.55 -1.07 17.19
N MET A 237 -13.89 -1.15 16.03
CA MET A 237 -13.91 -2.34 15.19
C MET A 237 -13.45 -3.57 15.97
N GLN A 238 -14.10 -4.71 15.72
CA GLN A 238 -13.79 -5.97 16.40
C GLN A 238 -12.31 -6.34 16.31
N LEU A 239 -11.67 -6.05 15.19
CA LEU A 239 -10.24 -6.29 14.94
C LEU A 239 -9.30 -5.45 15.81
N LEU A 240 -9.77 -4.36 16.44
CA LEU A 240 -8.99 -3.48 17.32
C LEU A 240 -9.41 -3.54 18.80
N ARG A 241 -10.55 -4.16 19.13
CA ARG A 241 -11.09 -4.21 20.51
C ARG A 241 -10.14 -4.81 21.55
N ILE A 242 -9.24 -5.69 21.13
CA ILE A 242 -8.27 -6.36 22.01
C ILE A 242 -6.99 -5.54 22.24
N LEU A 243 -6.85 -4.38 21.59
CA LEU A 243 -5.65 -3.56 21.69
C LEU A 243 -5.71 -2.66 22.92
N ASN A 244 -4.53 -2.37 23.49
CA ASN A 244 -4.40 -1.39 24.56
C ASN A 244 -4.90 -0.02 24.05
N PRO A 245 -5.76 0.71 24.78
CA PRO A 245 -6.25 2.02 24.37
C PRO A 245 -5.15 3.03 24.00
N LYS A 246 -3.97 2.94 24.62
CA LYS A 246 -2.81 3.78 24.26
C LYS A 246 -2.36 3.57 22.81
N LEU A 247 -2.50 2.35 22.29
CA LEU A 247 -2.15 2.04 20.89
C LEU A 247 -3.11 2.69 19.89
N LEU A 248 -4.32 3.02 20.32
CA LEU A 248 -5.35 3.63 19.49
C LEU A 248 -5.17 5.16 19.32
N ALA A 249 -4.16 5.75 19.98
CA ALA A 249 -3.86 7.18 19.89
C ALA A 249 -3.58 7.63 18.44
N ASN A 250 -2.99 6.76 17.63
CA ASN A 250 -2.65 7.04 16.22
C ASN A 250 -3.77 6.62 15.24
N ILE A 251 -5.02 6.66 15.69
CA ILE A 251 -6.19 6.42 14.84
C ILE A 251 -7.06 7.68 14.78
N GLY A 252 -7.49 8.00 13.57
CA GLY A 252 -8.42 9.08 13.27
C GLY A 252 -7.73 10.38 12.88
N ARG A 253 -8.49 11.18 12.13
CA ARG A 253 -8.14 12.52 11.69
C ARG A 253 -8.23 13.52 12.85
N PRO A 254 -7.46 14.62 12.86
CA PRO A 254 -7.66 15.69 13.82
C PRO A 254 -9.07 16.27 13.63
N ALA A 255 -9.67 16.77 14.70
CA ALA A 255 -10.87 17.59 14.57
C ALA A 255 -10.53 18.79 13.68
N ALA A 256 -11.47 19.19 12.81
CA ALA A 256 -11.29 20.40 12.01
C ALA A 256 -10.94 21.56 12.94
N LEU A 257 -9.83 22.25 12.69
CA LEU A 257 -9.48 23.46 13.41
C LEU A 257 -10.61 24.47 13.17
N ASP A 258 -11.20 25.00 14.24
CA ASP A 258 -12.24 26.02 14.15
C ASP A 258 -11.63 27.26 13.47
N PRO A 259 -12.12 27.68 12.28
CA PRO A 259 -11.54 28.79 11.52
C PRO A 259 -11.65 30.15 12.24
N LYS A 260 -12.23 30.21 13.43
CA LYS A 260 -12.44 31.42 14.23
C LYS A 260 -11.42 31.66 15.36
N LYS A 261 -10.32 30.91 15.41
CA LYS A 261 -9.24 31.14 16.39
C LYS A 261 -7.90 31.47 15.74
N HIS A 262 -7.87 32.58 15.01
CA HIS A 262 -6.66 33.38 14.77
C HIS A 262 -7.02 34.86 14.81
#